data_AF-A0A396Q5M4-F1
#
_entry.id   AF-A0A396Q5M4-F1
#
_cell.length_a   1.000
_cell.length_b   1.000
_cell.length_c   1.000
_cell.angle_alpha   90.00
_cell.angle_beta   90.00
_cell.angle_gamma   90.00
#
_symmetry.space_group_name_H-M   'P 1'
#
loop_
_entity.id
_entity.type
_entity.pdbx_description
1 polymer ?
#
loop_
_entity_poly.entity_id
_entity_poly.type
_entity_poly.pdbx_seq_one_letter_code
_entity_poly.pdbx_strand_id
1 'polypeptide(L)'
;MHSTYAVLWGMQCVPGTLDVMPDITPYLRMKLGTVGCVEYAMPGSKELFDAFEKEADHSAGWLLMRHGTVVPGKTILDAFYAQEELEETAKILWEMYGKFLKFQLV
;
A
#
# COMPACT_ATOMS: atom_id res chain seq x y z
N MET A 1 3.75 -9.12 -1.35
CA MET A 1 4.24 -9.57 -0.02
C MET A 1 3.11 -9.38 1.00
N HIS A 2 3.18 -10.02 2.17
CA HIS A 2 2.19 -9.82 3.25
C HIS A 2 2.84 -9.14 4.46
N SER A 3 3.52 -8.00 4.22
CA SER A 3 4.20 -7.26 5.28
C SER A 3 3.19 -6.74 6.31
N THR A 4 3.53 -6.83 7.59
CA THR A 4 2.59 -6.68 8.71
C THR A 4 1.86 -5.36 8.67
N TYR A 5 2.59 -4.24 8.59
CA TYR A 5 1.98 -2.92 8.66
C TYR A 5 1.33 -2.52 7.34
N ALA A 6 1.87 -2.94 6.20
CA ALA A 6 1.23 -2.73 4.91
C ALA A 6 -0.13 -3.43 4.82
N VAL A 7 -0.28 -4.64 5.39
CA VAL A 7 -1.58 -5.32 5.48
C VAL A 7 -2.54 -4.56 6.40
N LEU A 8 -2.08 -4.13 7.59
CA LEU A 8 -2.90 -3.34 8.52
C LEU A 8 -3.39 -2.04 7.89
N TRP A 9 -2.48 -1.29 7.25
CA TRP A 9 -2.81 -0.06 6.53
C TRP A 9 -3.71 -0.33 5.31
N GLY A 10 -3.51 -1.44 4.61
CA GLY A 10 -4.36 -1.85 3.49
C GLY A 10 -5.81 -2.16 3.89
N MET A 11 -6.11 -2.42 5.18
CA MET A 11 -7.49 -2.63 5.62
C MET A 11 -8.35 -1.36 5.63
N GLN A 12 -7.72 -0.18 5.61
CA GLN A 12 -8.40 1.12 5.57
C GLN A 12 -8.27 1.83 4.21
N CYS A 13 -7.68 1.17 3.21
CA CYS A 13 -7.48 1.79 1.90
C CYS A 13 -8.82 1.94 1.17
N VAL A 14 -8.98 3.04 0.43
CA VAL A 14 -10.19 3.36 -0.32
C VAL A 14 -9.90 3.16 -1.81
N PRO A 15 -10.56 2.20 -2.49
CA PRO A 15 -10.39 1.98 -3.92
C PRO A 15 -10.63 3.23 -4.77
N GLY A 16 -9.92 3.34 -5.91
CA GLY A 16 -9.97 4.51 -6.78
C GLY A 16 -9.20 5.74 -6.26
N THR A 17 -8.53 5.62 -5.10
CA THR A 17 -7.60 6.65 -4.63
C THR A 17 -6.24 6.46 -5.31
N LEU A 18 -5.75 7.49 -5.99
CA LEU A 18 -4.47 7.46 -6.71
C LEU A 18 -3.26 7.22 -5.79
N ASP A 19 -3.36 7.68 -4.54
CA ASP A 19 -2.31 7.51 -3.54
C ASP A 19 -2.89 7.36 -2.14
N VAL A 20 -2.74 6.16 -1.55
CA VAL A 20 -3.21 5.83 -0.19
C VAL A 20 -2.10 5.91 0.85
N MET A 21 -0.91 6.36 0.47
CA MET A 21 0.23 6.52 1.38
C MET A 21 0.76 7.95 1.32
N PRO A 22 0.36 8.83 2.25
CA PRO A 22 0.83 10.21 2.25
C PRO A 22 2.34 10.28 2.51
N ASP A 23 2.97 11.32 1.96
CA ASP A 23 4.42 11.55 2.04
C ASP A 23 4.85 11.99 3.45
N ILE A 24 4.95 11.04 4.39
CA ILE A 24 5.49 11.30 5.74
C ILE A 24 7.00 11.56 5.68
N THR A 25 7.67 10.87 4.76
CA THR A 25 9.06 11.12 4.34
C THR A 25 9.11 11.10 2.81
N PRO A 26 10.10 11.73 2.16
CA PRO A 26 10.15 11.76 0.69
C PRO A 26 10.55 10.41 0.06
N TYR A 27 11.02 9.43 0.84
CA TYR A 27 11.71 8.26 0.30
C TYR A 27 10.80 7.26 -0.41
N LEU A 28 9.57 7.06 0.08
CA LEU A 28 8.60 6.19 -0.60
C LEU A 28 8.27 6.74 -2.00
N ARG A 29 8.00 8.04 -2.10
CA ARG A 29 7.78 8.73 -3.39
C ARG A 29 8.96 8.58 -4.34
N MET A 30 10.18 8.69 -3.81
CA MET A 30 11.41 8.61 -4.61
C MET A 30 11.72 7.18 -5.09
N LYS A 31 11.49 6.15 -4.25
CA LYS A 31 11.84 4.76 -4.57
C LYS A 31 10.73 4.04 -5.34
N LEU A 32 9.48 4.37 -5.07
CA LEU A 32 8.31 3.70 -5.67
C LEU A 32 7.45 4.68 -6.47
N GLY A 33 6.91 5.72 -5.83
CA GLY A 33 5.97 6.65 -6.45
C GLY A 33 4.68 6.77 -5.64
N THR A 34 3.52 6.76 -6.32
CA THR A 34 2.20 6.68 -5.67
C THR A 34 1.83 5.23 -5.37
N VAL A 35 1.07 5.01 -4.30
CA VAL A 35 0.58 3.67 -3.94
C VAL A 35 -0.94 3.63 -4.06
N GLY A 36 -1.47 2.82 -4.96
CA GLY A 36 -2.91 2.65 -5.18
C GLY A 36 -3.54 1.62 -4.24
N CYS A 37 -4.87 1.53 -4.26
CA CYS A 37 -5.64 0.55 -3.50
C CYS A 37 -6.50 -0.29 -4.45
N VAL A 38 -6.38 -1.60 -4.33
CA VAL A 38 -7.10 -2.58 -5.17
C VAL A 38 -8.17 -3.26 -4.33
N GLU A 39 -9.39 -3.30 -4.87
CA GLU A 39 -10.52 -3.96 -4.21
C GLU A 39 -10.23 -5.42 -3.90
N TYR A 40 -10.82 -5.88 -2.79
CA TYR A 40 -10.72 -7.28 -2.42
C TYR A 40 -11.56 -8.15 -3.36
N ALA A 41 -10.91 -9.20 -3.87
CA ALA A 41 -11.56 -10.37 -4.41
C ALA A 41 -10.76 -11.63 -4.00
N MET A 42 -11.32 -12.81 -4.26
CA MET A 42 -10.68 -14.08 -3.86
C MET A 42 -9.29 -14.23 -4.50
N PRO A 43 -8.29 -14.79 -3.80
CA PRO A 43 -6.97 -15.05 -4.39
C PRO A 43 -7.09 -15.88 -5.67
N GLY A 44 -6.46 -15.42 -6.76
CA GLY A 44 -6.46 -16.12 -8.06
C GLY A 44 -7.78 -16.05 -8.83
N SER A 45 -8.78 -15.32 -8.34
CA SER A 45 -10.05 -15.12 -9.03
C SER A 45 -9.93 -14.13 -10.19
N LYS A 46 -10.78 -14.27 -11.22
CA LYS A 46 -10.83 -13.34 -12.35
C LYS A 46 -11.15 -11.93 -11.85
N GLU A 47 -12.02 -11.83 -10.86
CA GLU A 47 -12.45 -10.58 -10.24
C GLU A 47 -11.28 -9.82 -9.61
N LEU A 48 -10.31 -10.53 -9.01
CA LEU A 48 -9.09 -9.90 -8.48
C LEU A 48 -8.22 -9.33 -9.59
N PHE A 49 -8.05 -10.08 -10.68
CA PHE A 49 -7.29 -9.60 -11.83
C PHE A 49 -7.97 -8.42 -12.52
N ASP A 50 -9.29 -8.48 -12.70
CA ASP A 50 -10.09 -7.38 -13.26
C ASP A 50 -10.03 -6.12 -12.37
N ALA A 51 -10.02 -6.28 -11.04
CA ALA A 51 -9.87 -5.17 -10.10
C ALA A 51 -8.45 -4.58 -10.15
N PHE A 52 -7.42 -5.44 -10.24
CA PHE A 52 -6.04 -5.00 -10.34
C PHE A 52 -5.75 -4.28 -11.65
N GLU A 53 -6.26 -4.78 -12.78
CA GLU A 53 -6.09 -4.19 -14.12
C GLU A 53 -6.61 -2.75 -14.18
N LYS A 54 -7.73 -2.46 -13.51
CA LYS A 54 -8.27 -1.09 -13.42
C LYS A 54 -7.33 -0.10 -12.74
N GLU A 55 -6.50 -0.56 -11.81
CA GLU A 55 -5.62 0.29 -10.99
C GLU A 55 -4.16 0.26 -11.46
N ALA A 56 -3.80 -0.68 -12.34
CA ALA A 56 -2.42 -0.99 -12.72
C ALA A 56 -1.68 0.17 -13.42
N ASP A 57 -2.39 1.08 -14.07
CA ASP A 57 -1.80 2.22 -14.79
C ASP A 57 -1.90 3.54 -14.02
N HIS A 58 -2.50 3.53 -12.82
CA HIS A 58 -2.78 4.75 -12.06
C HIS A 58 -1.79 5.01 -10.92
N SER A 59 -1.06 3.98 -10.49
CA SER A 59 -0.10 4.07 -9.38
C SER A 59 1.18 3.29 -9.70
N ALA A 60 2.23 3.51 -8.90
CA ALA A 60 3.51 2.82 -9.09
C ALA A 60 3.65 1.55 -8.22
N GLY A 61 2.83 1.42 -7.18
CA GLY A 61 2.68 0.20 -6.38
C GLY A 61 1.26 0.11 -5.82
N TRP A 62 0.90 -1.02 -5.22
CA TRP A 62 -0.48 -1.27 -4.80
C TRP A 62 -0.58 -1.98 -3.46
N LEU A 63 -1.57 -1.55 -2.68
CA LEU A 63 -2.15 -2.31 -1.57
C LEU A 63 -3.38 -3.06 -2.09
N LEU A 64 -3.32 -4.38 -2.06
CA LEU A 64 -4.46 -5.24 -2.31
C LEU A 64 -5.18 -5.43 -0.98
N MET A 65 -6.40 -4.90 -0.88
CA MET A 65 -7.17 -4.93 0.36
C MET A 65 -7.27 -6.38 0.88
N ARG A 66 -6.87 -6.61 2.13
CA ARG A 66 -6.84 -7.93 2.81
C ARG A 66 -5.94 -9.00 2.17
N HIS A 67 -5.02 -8.62 1.30
CA HIS A 67 -4.00 -9.52 0.76
C HIS A 67 -2.60 -9.04 1.15
N GLY A 68 -2.22 -7.83 0.77
CA GLY A 68 -0.88 -7.30 0.98
C GLY A 68 -0.45 -6.38 -0.15
N THR A 69 0.81 -6.43 -0.55
CA THR A 69 1.39 -5.49 -1.50
C THR A 69 1.80 -6.13 -2.82
N VAL A 70 1.71 -5.33 -3.89
CA VAL A 70 2.39 -5.57 -5.17
C VAL A 70 3.29 -4.37 -5.45
N VAL A 71 4.59 -4.63 -5.58
CA VAL A 71 5.61 -3.60 -5.82
C VAL A 71 6.47 -4.03 -7.01
N PRO A 72 6.39 -3.31 -8.15
CA PRO A 72 7.23 -3.56 -9.30
C PRO A 72 8.62 -2.91 -9.11
N GLY A 73 9.58 -3.31 -9.94
CA GLY A 73 10.91 -2.71 -9.99
C GLY A 73 11.64 -3.08 -11.26
N LYS A 74 12.63 -2.26 -11.66
CA LYS A 74 13.48 -2.54 -12.83
C LYS A 74 14.33 -3.79 -12.61
N THR A 75 14.72 -4.01 -11.36
CA THR A 75 15.37 -5.23 -10.89
C THR A 75 14.64 -5.74 -9.64
N ILE A 76 14.91 -7.00 -9.28
CA ILE A 76 14.38 -7.59 -8.03
C ILE A 76 14.84 -6.79 -6.81
N LEU A 77 16.08 -6.27 -6.82
CA LEU A 77 16.60 -5.46 -5.72
C LEU A 77 15.90 -4.10 -5.63
N ASP A 78 15.58 -3.46 -6.76
CA ASP A 78 14.82 -2.21 -6.75
C ASP A 78 13.43 -2.42 -6.14
N ALA A 79 12.74 -3.50 -6.56
CA ALA A 79 11.43 -3.88 -6.01
C ALA A 79 11.53 -4.19 -4.50
N PHE A 80 12.60 -4.88 -4.07
CA PHE A 80 12.85 -5.17 -2.66
C PHE A 80 13.04 -3.88 -1.84
N TYR A 81 13.90 -2.97 -2.27
CA TYR A 81 14.12 -1.70 -1.56
C TYR A 81 12.88 -0.80 -1.53
N ALA A 82 12.09 -0.78 -2.61
CA ALA A 82 10.82 -0.07 -2.64
C ALA A 82 9.80 -0.69 -1.68
N GLN A 83 9.76 -2.03 -1.60
CA GLN A 83 8.89 -2.76 -0.67
C GLN A 83 9.25 -2.49 0.80
N GLU A 84 10.55 -2.39 1.13
CA GLU A 84 10.99 -2.06 2.49
C GLU A 84 10.57 -0.64 2.90
N GLU A 85 10.75 0.36 2.03
CA GLU A 85 10.26 1.73 2.32
C GLU A 85 8.74 1.80 2.43
N LEU A 86 8.01 1.00 1.64
CA LEU A 86 6.56 0.90 1.74
C LEU A 86 6.14 0.37 3.11
N GLU A 87 6.75 -0.72 3.58
CA GLU A 87 6.45 -1.28 4.90
C GLU A 87 6.81 -0.31 6.03
N GLU A 88 7.98 0.33 5.98
CA GLU A 88 8.36 1.28 7.03
C GLU A 88 7.45 2.51 7.04
N THR A 89 7.02 2.98 5.87
CA THR A 89 6.03 4.07 5.78
C THR A 89 4.68 3.63 6.36
N ALA A 90 4.20 2.42 6.03
CA ALA A 90 2.95 1.88 6.56
C ALA A 90 3.00 1.74 8.09
N LYS A 91 4.15 1.34 8.64
CA LYS A 91 4.39 1.25 10.09
C LYS A 91 4.33 2.61 10.76
N ILE A 92 5.01 3.63 10.22
CA ILE A 92 4.95 4.99 10.75
C ILE A 92 3.51 5.50 10.76
N LEU A 93 2.79 5.31 9.65
CA LEU A 93 1.39 5.71 9.50
C LEU A 93 0.48 5.02 10.52
N TRP A 94 0.65 3.72 10.72
CA TRP A 94 -0.12 2.95 11.70
C TRP A 94 0.12 3.42 13.13
N GLU A 95 1.38 3.66 13.51
CA GLU A 95 1.74 4.18 14.84
C GLU A 95 1.20 5.60 15.06
N MET A 96 1.24 6.45 14.03
CA MET A 96 0.65 7.79 14.08
C MET A 96 -0.88 7.74 14.23
N TYR A 97 -1.54 6.86 13.47
CA TYR A 97 -3.00 6.66 13.53
C TYR A 97 -3.45 6.19 14.92
N GLY A 98 -2.73 5.22 15.50
CA GLY A 98 -3.01 4.74 16.87
C GLY A 98 -2.85 5.82 17.93
N LYS A 99 -1.90 6.75 17.77
CA LYS A 99 -1.77 7.92 18.66
C LYS A 99 -2.93 8.90 18.48
N PHE A 100 -3.33 9.19 17.25
CA PHE A 100 -4.44 10.09 16.96
C PHE A 100 -5.76 9.62 17.60
N LEU A 101 -6.08 8.33 17.48
CA LEU A 101 -7.28 7.75 18.11
C LEU A 101 -7.25 7.86 19.64
N LYS A 102 -6.09 7.70 20.28
CA LYS A 102 -5.96 7.88 21.74
C LYS A 102 -6.23 9.32 22.17
N PHE A 103 -5.82 10.31 21.38
CA PHE A 103 -6.11 11.72 21.69
C PHE A 103 -7.59 12.09 21.53
N GLN A 104 -8.35 11.40 20.67
CA GLN A 104 -9.79 11.65 20.51
C GLN A 104 -10.66 10.99 21.58
N LEU A 105 -10.10 10.04 22.34
CA LEU A 105 -10.81 9.26 23.37
C LEU A 105 -10.52 9.74 24.81
N VAL A 106 -9.76 10.82 24.97
CA VAL A 106 -9.45 11.51 26.24
C VAL A 106 -10.04 12.91 26.20
#